data_AF-A0A954LRH7-F1
#
_entry.id   AF-A0A954LRH7-F1
#
_cell.length_a   1.000
_cell.length_b   1.000
_cell.length_c   1.000
_cell.angle_alpha   90.00
_cell.angle_beta   90.00
_cell.angle_gamma   90.00
#
_symmetry.space_group_name_H-M   'P 1'
#
loop_
_entity.id
_entity.type
_entity.pdbx_description
1 polymer ?
#
loop_
_entity_poly.entity_id
_entity_poly.type
_entity_poly.pdbx_seq_one_letter_code
_entity_poly.pdbx_strand_id
1 'polypeptide(L)'
;MTRLNGEAHRAGCIQCNNGECRQQFTVTVKSVMERSKVSLVKWVLAFHLICSSKKGFSALQLQRELGLESYRTAWFMMHRIRHALAEGELTEPTMQGAVEADESYFGGKPRHSNKHKDAPAKRGRGTKKTPVVVFGRT
;
A
#
# COMPACT_ATOMS: atom_id res chain seq x y z
N MET A 1 8.34 11.36 33.83
CA MET A 1 7.48 11.81 32.72
C MET A 1 6.19 12.31 33.34
N THR A 2 5.72 13.49 32.98
CA THR A 2 4.52 14.10 33.56
C THR A 2 3.42 14.14 32.51
N ARG A 3 2.22 13.66 32.83
CA ARG A 3 1.05 13.78 31.94
C ARG A 3 0.52 15.21 32.02
N LEU A 4 0.38 15.84 30.86
CA LEU A 4 -0.22 17.17 30.76
C LEU A 4 -1.72 17.01 30.52
N ASN A 5 -2.52 17.42 31.51
CA ASN A 5 -3.98 17.37 31.45
C ASN A 5 -4.51 18.81 31.40
N GLY A 6 -5.46 19.09 30.49
CA GLY A 6 -6.11 20.41 30.35
C GLY A 6 -6.43 20.76 28.89
N GLU A 7 -7.34 21.72 28.67
CA GLU A 7 -7.76 22.16 27.33
C GLU A 7 -6.63 22.79 26.50
N ALA A 8 -5.61 23.33 27.17
CA ALA A 8 -4.42 23.90 26.53
C ALA A 8 -3.51 22.85 25.86
N HIS A 9 -3.71 21.56 26.16
CA HIS A 9 -2.83 20.48 25.69
C HIS A 9 -3.61 19.41 24.93
N ARG A 10 -3.01 18.88 23.85
CA ARG A 10 -3.57 17.77 23.07
C ARG A 10 -3.81 16.54 23.97
N ALA A 11 -4.88 15.80 23.69
CA ALA A 11 -5.21 14.59 24.44
C ALA A 11 -4.04 13.59 24.44
N GLY A 12 -3.68 13.08 25.63
CA GLY A 12 -2.60 12.10 25.80
C GLY A 12 -1.18 12.67 25.67
N CYS A 13 -1.00 13.98 25.83
CA CYS A 13 0.32 14.62 25.82
C CYS A 13 1.10 14.29 27.11
N ILE A 14 2.35 13.89 26.93
CA ILE A 14 3.29 13.59 28.02
C ILE A 14 4.49 14.50 27.85
N GLN A 15 4.97 15.06 28.95
CA GLN A 15 6.19 15.86 29.00
C GLN A 15 7.34 15.05 29.59
N CYS A 16 8.52 15.19 28.98
CA CYS A 16 9.76 14.67 29.55
C CYS A 16 10.16 15.50 30.78
N ASN A 17 10.50 14.82 31.88
CA ASN A 17 10.87 15.50 33.14
C ASN A 17 12.38 15.74 33.27
N ASN A 18 13.17 15.32 32.27
CA ASN A 18 14.58 15.66 32.24
C ASN A 18 14.71 17.17 32.03
N GLY A 19 15.53 17.82 32.87
CA GLY A 19 15.75 19.27 32.88
C GLY A 19 16.21 19.82 31.52
N GLU A 20 16.94 19.02 30.75
CA GLU A 20 17.46 19.37 29.43
C GLU A 20 16.45 19.12 28.29
N CYS A 21 15.63 18.08 28.41
CA CYS A 21 14.80 17.62 27.30
C CYS A 21 13.47 18.35 27.23
N ARG A 22 12.72 18.47 28.36
CA ARG A 22 11.40 19.13 28.52
C ARG A 22 10.36 19.01 27.36
N GLN A 23 10.60 18.13 26.40
CA GLN A 23 9.84 17.99 25.17
C GLN A 23 8.50 17.31 25.45
N GLN A 24 7.50 17.69 24.65
CA GLN A 24 6.15 17.16 24.71
C GLN A 24 5.96 16.12 23.60
N PHE A 25 5.55 14.92 23.96
CA PHE A 25 5.30 13.84 23.02
C PHE A 25 3.94 13.18 23.28
N THR A 26 3.42 12.56 22.23
CA THR A 26 2.23 11.70 22.26
C THR A 26 2.62 10.33 21.75
N VAL A 27 1.77 9.32 21.96
CA VAL A 27 1.96 7.96 21.41
C VAL A 27 2.10 7.96 19.88
N THR A 28 1.61 9.01 19.23
CA THR A 28 1.70 9.20 17.78
C THR A 28 3.01 9.83 17.28
N VAL A 29 3.85 10.41 18.15
CA VAL A 29 5.12 11.04 17.75
C VAL A 29 6.09 9.98 17.25
N LYS A 30 6.81 10.25 16.14
CA LYS A 30 7.69 9.29 15.45
C LYS A 30 6.98 8.02 14.95
N SER A 31 5.66 8.08 14.73
CA SER A 31 4.89 6.95 14.20
C SER A 31 4.25 7.28 12.85
N VAL A 32 3.74 6.23 12.19
CA VAL A 32 2.91 6.31 10.97
C VAL A 32 1.64 7.15 11.16
N MET A 33 1.25 7.44 12.40
CA MET A 33 0.06 8.23 12.75
C MET A 33 0.40 9.69 13.10
N GLU A 34 1.68 10.07 13.03
CA GLU A 34 2.14 11.40 13.45
C GLU A 34 1.43 12.53 12.69
N ARG A 35 1.03 13.58 13.41
CA ARG A 35 0.35 14.78 12.89
C ARG A 35 -0.96 14.49 12.14
N SER A 36 -1.52 13.28 12.25
CA SER A 36 -2.82 12.97 11.66
C SER A 36 -3.96 13.44 12.57
N LYS A 37 -5.03 13.97 11.96
CA LYS A 37 -6.28 14.36 12.65
C LYS A 37 -7.29 13.21 12.69
N VAL A 38 -6.90 12.02 12.22
CA VAL A 38 -7.77 10.84 12.16
C VAL A 38 -7.72 10.13 13.50
N SER A 39 -8.86 9.67 13.99
CA SER A 39 -8.95 8.87 15.22
C SER A 39 -8.05 7.63 15.16
N LEU A 40 -7.38 7.32 16.27
CA LEU A 40 -6.55 6.13 16.41
C LEU A 40 -7.33 4.83 16.14
N VAL A 41 -8.62 4.79 16.46
CA VAL A 41 -9.48 3.63 16.19
C VAL A 41 -9.55 3.36 14.68
N LYS A 42 -9.72 4.42 13.87
CA LYS A 42 -9.75 4.29 12.40
C LYS A 42 -8.40 3.87 11.83
N TRP A 43 -7.29 4.28 12.46
CA TRP A 43 -5.96 3.82 12.08
C TRP A 43 -5.78 2.32 12.34
N VAL A 44 -6.13 1.84 13.53
CA VAL A 44 -6.02 0.41 13.88
C VAL A 44 -6.87 -0.45 12.94
N LEU A 45 -8.10 -0.02 12.64
CA LEU A 45 -8.95 -0.70 11.65
C LEU A 45 -8.34 -0.67 10.24
N ALA A 46 -7.75 0.45 9.83
CA ALA A 46 -7.07 0.55 8.54
C ALA A 46 -5.91 -0.44 8.43
N PHE A 47 -5.08 -0.56 9.48
CA PHE A 47 -4.01 -1.55 9.54
C PHE A 47 -4.56 -2.98 9.45
N HIS A 48 -5.61 -3.30 10.20
CA HIS A 48 -6.22 -4.62 10.17
C HIS A 48 -6.74 -4.98 8.77
N LEU A 49 -7.44 -4.08 8.09
CA LEU A 49 -7.99 -4.33 6.74
C LEU A 49 -6.89 -4.50 5.69
N ILE A 50 -5.84 -3.69 5.75
CA ILE A 50 -4.73 -3.77 4.78
C ILE A 50 -3.91 -5.05 5.01
N CYS A 51 -3.60 -5.40 6.25
CA CYS A 51 -2.77 -6.56 6.57
C CYS A 51 -3.52 -7.89 6.44
N SER A 52 -4.84 -7.92 6.65
CA SER A 52 -5.65 -9.14 6.49
C SER A 52 -5.93 -9.51 5.04
N SER A 53 -5.80 -8.56 4.11
CA SER A 53 -6.09 -8.78 2.70
C SER A 53 -4.90 -9.41 1.98
N LYS A 54 -5.09 -10.62 1.43
CA LYS A 54 -4.11 -11.27 0.54
C LYS A 54 -3.87 -10.51 -0.77
N LYS A 55 -4.79 -9.61 -1.15
CA LYS A 55 -4.71 -8.76 -2.35
C LYS A 55 -4.44 -7.32 -1.94
N GLY A 56 -3.85 -6.53 -2.83
CA GLY A 56 -3.66 -5.09 -2.60
C GLY A 56 -5.00 -4.39 -2.32
N PHE A 57 -5.07 -3.64 -1.23
CA PHE A 57 -6.27 -2.90 -0.83
C PHE A 57 -6.36 -1.55 -1.55
N SER A 58 -7.49 -1.21 -2.15
CA SER A 58 -7.68 0.08 -2.83
C SER A 58 -7.99 1.20 -1.84
N ALA A 59 -7.49 2.41 -2.09
CA ALA A 59 -7.78 3.59 -1.27
C ALA A 59 -9.29 3.92 -1.26
N LEU A 60 -9.99 3.69 -2.37
CA LEU A 60 -11.44 3.90 -2.45
C LEU A 60 -12.20 2.85 -1.62
N GLN A 61 -11.70 1.61 -1.57
CA GLN A 61 -12.28 0.59 -0.70
C GLN A 61 -12.07 0.97 0.77
N LEU A 62 -10.87 1.42 1.13
CA LEU A 62 -10.54 1.86 2.50
C LEU A 62 -11.43 3.00 2.97
N GLN A 63 -11.73 3.94 2.06
CA GLN A 63 -12.66 5.03 2.35
C GLN A 63 -14.05 4.51 2.72
N ARG A 64 -14.57 3.53 1.97
CA ARG A 64 -15.91 2.95 2.18
C ARG A 64 -15.98 2.15 3.48
N GLU A 65 -14.99 1.28 3.73
CA GLU A 65 -14.96 0.45 4.95
C GLU A 65 -14.85 1.29 6.22
N LEU A 66 -14.06 2.38 6.20
CA LEU A 66 -13.83 3.22 7.38
C LEU A 66 -14.79 4.42 7.50
N GLY A 67 -15.73 4.57 6.57
CA GLY A 67 -16.64 5.72 6.51
C GLY A 67 -15.88 7.05 6.54
N LEU A 68 -14.84 7.19 5.71
CA LEU A 68 -14.06 8.42 5.62
C LEU A 68 -14.72 9.41 4.65
N GLU A 69 -14.89 10.66 5.08
CA GLU A 69 -15.53 11.71 4.28
C GLU A 69 -14.72 12.06 3.03
N SER A 70 -13.39 11.95 3.09
CA SER A 70 -12.48 12.33 2.00
C SER A 70 -11.64 11.17 1.51
N TYR A 71 -11.64 10.97 0.19
CA TYR A 71 -10.73 10.05 -0.50
C TYR A 71 -9.26 10.40 -0.23
N ARG A 72 -8.92 11.70 -0.15
CA ARG A 72 -7.55 12.17 0.11
C ARG A 72 -7.04 11.66 1.45
N THR A 73 -7.91 11.60 2.46
CA THR A 73 -7.57 11.07 3.79
C THR A 73 -7.30 9.56 3.71
N ALA A 74 -8.15 8.80 3.02
CA ALA A 74 -7.96 7.37 2.83
C ALA A 74 -6.66 7.06 2.06
N TRP A 75 -6.39 7.83 0.99
CA TRP A 75 -5.16 7.72 0.20
C TRP A 75 -3.91 8.02 1.05
N PHE A 76 -3.95 9.10 1.84
CA PHE A 76 -2.85 9.47 2.74
C PHE A 76 -2.57 8.38 3.79
N MET A 77 -3.61 7.83 4.42
CA MET A 77 -3.47 6.73 5.36
C MET A 77 -2.86 5.50 4.69
N MET A 78 -3.41 5.10 3.54
CA MET A 78 -2.94 3.93 2.80
C MET A 78 -1.46 4.04 2.42
N HIS A 79 -1.02 5.21 1.96
CA HIS A 79 0.38 5.42 1.60
C HIS A 79 1.33 5.27 2.79
N ARG A 80 0.98 5.84 3.94
CA ARG A 80 1.82 5.73 5.14
C ARG A 80 1.87 4.31 5.69
N ILE A 81 0.75 3.60 5.67
CA ILE A 81 0.69 2.19 6.08
C ILE A 81 1.57 1.34 5.17
N ARG A 82 1.46 1.51 3.85
CA ARG A 82 2.28 0.78 2.88
C ARG A 82 3.77 1.10 3.00
N HIS A 83 4.12 2.36 3.26
CA HIS A 83 5.51 2.75 3.51
C HIS A 83 6.07 2.04 4.73
N ALA A 84 5.31 2.06 5.84
CA ALA A 84 5.71 1.37 7.07
C ALA A 84 5.84 -0.15 6.90
N LEU A 85 4.98 -0.77 6.07
CA LEU A 85 5.07 -2.19 5.74
C LEU A 85 6.26 -2.51 4.81
N ALA A 86 6.69 -1.56 3.97
CA ALA A 86 7.83 -1.72 3.07
C ALA A 86 9.18 -1.53 3.78
N GLU A 87 9.23 -0.76 4.87
CA GLU A 87 10.44 -0.50 5.65
C GLU A 87 10.74 -1.57 6.71
N GLY A 88 9.82 -2.51 6.98
CA GLY A 88 10.01 -3.53 8.00
C GLY A 88 10.95 -4.66 7.56
N GLU A 89 11.67 -5.26 8.51
CA GLU A 89 12.49 -6.49 8.32
C GLU A 89 11.71 -7.69 7.74
N LEU A 90 10.39 -7.59 7.60
CA LEU A 90 9.53 -8.58 6.96
C LEU A 90 9.61 -8.56 5.43
N THR A 91 10.25 -7.55 4.82
CA THR A 91 10.61 -7.58 3.41
C THR A 91 11.86 -8.42 3.21
N GLU A 92 11.74 -9.72 3.40
CA GLU A 92 12.57 -10.64 2.63
C GLU A 92 12.32 -10.29 1.15
N PRO A 93 13.35 -10.03 0.33
CA PRO A 93 13.13 -9.78 -1.08
C PRO A 93 12.26 -10.90 -1.63
N THR A 94 11.07 -10.56 -2.14
CA THR A 94 10.05 -11.53 -2.58
C THR A 94 10.59 -12.45 -3.69
N MET A 95 11.72 -12.08 -4.30
CA MET A 95 12.42 -12.82 -5.33
C MET A 95 13.92 -12.93 -4.97
N GLN A 96 14.27 -13.89 -4.12
CA GLN A 96 15.65 -14.31 -3.87
C GLN A 96 15.93 -15.63 -4.60
N GLY A 97 17.14 -15.77 -5.13
CA GLY A 97 17.55 -16.93 -5.92
C GLY A 97 17.38 -16.72 -7.43
N ALA A 98 17.32 -17.82 -8.20
CA ALA A 98 17.11 -17.75 -9.64
C ALA A 98 15.67 -17.35 -9.95
N VAL A 99 15.50 -16.16 -10.52
CA VAL A 99 14.22 -15.61 -10.98
C VAL A 99 14.12 -15.86 -12.47
N GLU A 100 13.06 -16.52 -12.91
CA GLU A 100 12.74 -16.67 -14.33
C GLU A 100 11.78 -15.56 -14.73
N ALA A 101 12.12 -14.86 -15.82
CA ALA A 101 11.31 -13.79 -16.37
C ALA A 101 10.90 -14.17 -17.79
N ASP A 102 9.62 -14.45 -17.98
CA ASP A 102 9.06 -14.85 -19.27
C ASP A 102 8.10 -13.79 -19.83
N GLU A 103 8.09 -13.64 -21.15
CA GLU A 103 7.11 -12.81 -21.85
C GLU A 103 5.89 -13.65 -22.26
N SER A 104 4.72 -13.33 -21.70
CA SER A 104 3.44 -13.94 -22.06
C SER A 104 2.54 -12.97 -22.83
N TYR A 105 1.89 -13.46 -23.89
CA TYR A 105 1.04 -12.65 -24.78
C TYR A 105 -0.44 -12.97 -24.57
N PHE A 106 -1.11 -12.23 -23.68
CA PHE A 106 -2.52 -12.44 -23.34
C PHE A 106 -3.46 -11.72 -24.34
N GLY A 107 -4.54 -12.39 -24.74
CA GLY A 107 -5.57 -11.84 -25.62
C GLY A 107 -6.32 -12.91 -26.42
N GLY A 108 -7.46 -12.55 -27.00
CA GLY A 108 -8.31 -13.47 -27.77
C GLY A 108 -7.60 -14.15 -28.95
N LYS A 109 -8.17 -15.26 -29.46
CA LYS A 109 -7.68 -15.91 -30.68
C LYS A 109 -7.73 -14.88 -31.82
N PRO A 110 -6.68 -14.77 -32.65
CA PRO A 110 -6.73 -13.89 -33.80
C PRO A 110 -7.90 -14.31 -34.71
N ARG A 111 -8.73 -13.33 -35.10
CA ARG A 111 -9.84 -13.58 -36.03
C ARG A 111 -9.25 -13.96 -37.38
N HIS A 112 -9.77 -15.03 -37.98
CA HIS A 112 -9.46 -15.37 -39.36
C HIS A 112 -9.97 -14.23 -40.25
N SER A 113 -9.11 -13.61 -41.07
CA SER A 113 -9.57 -12.65 -42.06
C SER A 113 -10.14 -13.44 -43.25
N ASN A 114 -11.28 -13.00 -43.81
CA ASN A 114 -11.89 -13.63 -44.99
C ASN A 114 -11.08 -13.39 -46.29
N LYS A 115 -9.84 -12.88 -46.19
CA LYS A 115 -8.97 -12.64 -47.32
C LYS A 115 -7.97 -13.78 -47.39
N HIS A 116 -8.09 -14.60 -48.44
CA HIS A 116 -7.18 -15.70 -48.80
C HIS A 116 -5.69 -15.31 -48.98
N LYS A 117 -5.31 -14.05 -48.71
CA LYS A 117 -3.98 -13.47 -48.93
C LYS A 117 -3.28 -13.00 -47.65
N ASP A 118 -3.93 -13.06 -46.49
CA ASP A 118 -3.28 -12.67 -45.24
C ASP A 118 -2.57 -13.87 -44.60
N ALA A 119 -1.28 -13.72 -44.32
CA ALA A 119 -0.49 -14.72 -43.59
C ALA A 119 -1.18 -15.08 -42.25
N PRO A 120 -1.07 -16.34 -41.77
CA PRO A 120 -1.66 -16.74 -40.50
C PRO A 120 -1.20 -15.80 -39.39
N ALA A 121 -2.15 -15.31 -38.58
CA ALA A 121 -1.83 -14.44 -37.47
C ALA A 121 -0.79 -15.12 -36.56
N LYS A 122 0.36 -14.45 -36.40
CA LYS A 122 1.48 -14.96 -35.61
C LYS A 122 1.00 -15.27 -34.19
N ARG A 123 1.68 -16.19 -33.49
CA ARG A 123 1.46 -16.50 -32.07
C ARG A 123 2.73 -16.17 -31.29
N GLY A 124 2.61 -15.59 -30.10
CA GLY A 124 3.75 -15.18 -29.27
C GLY A 124 4.48 -13.94 -29.78
N ARG A 125 5.81 -14.01 -29.90
CA ARG A 125 6.67 -12.90 -30.32
C ARG A 125 6.31 -12.42 -31.74
N GLY A 126 6.07 -11.12 -31.89
CA GLY A 126 5.61 -10.52 -33.15
C GLY A 126 4.09 -10.54 -33.35
N THR A 127 3.32 -10.84 -32.30
CA THR A 127 1.88 -10.57 -32.28
C THR A 127 1.58 -9.10 -32.03
N LYS A 128 0.38 -8.64 -32.42
CA LYS A 128 -0.17 -7.33 -32.02
C LYS A 128 -0.66 -7.31 -30.55
N LYS A 129 -0.45 -8.39 -29.79
CA LYS A 129 -0.87 -8.47 -28.38
C LYS A 129 0.16 -7.75 -27.52
N THR A 130 -0.30 -7.07 -26.48
CA THR A 130 0.58 -6.46 -25.49
C THR A 130 1.35 -7.57 -24.76
N PRO A 131 2.68 -7.58 -24.80
CA PRO A 131 3.47 -8.52 -24.01
C PRO A 131 3.29 -8.18 -22.52
N VAL A 132 3.10 -9.21 -21.70
CA VAL A 132 3.07 -9.12 -20.24
C VAL A 132 4.25 -9.92 -19.72
N VAL A 133 5.11 -9.27 -18.95
CA VAL A 133 6.23 -9.95 -18.28
C VAL A 133 5.69 -10.67 -17.05
N VAL A 134 5.94 -11.96 -16.97
CA VAL A 134 5.58 -12.81 -15.84
C VAL A 134 6.88 -13.21 -15.15
N PHE A 135 6.92 -13.03 -13.83
CA PHE A 135 8.04 -13.43 -13.01
C PHE A 135 7.67 -14.70 -12.25
N GLY A 136 8.49 -15.75 -12.41
CA GLY A 136 8.38 -17.02 -11.71
C GLY A 136 9.57 -17.21 -10.76
N ARG A 137 9.32 -17.94 -9.68
CA ARG A 137 10.39 -18.48 -8.83
C ARG A 137 10.64 -19.93 -9.25
N THR A 138 11.90 -20.28 -9.47
CA THR A 138 12.32 -21.68 -9.70
C THR A 138 12.39 -22.48 -8.41
#